data_AF-A0A7X7DPT6-F1
#
_entry.id   AF-A0A7X7DPT6-F1
#
_cell.length_a   1.000
_cell.length_b   1.000
_cell.length_c   1.000
_cell.angle_alpha   90.00
_cell.angle_beta   90.00
_cell.angle_gamma   90.00
#
_symmetry.space_group_name_H-M   'P 1'
#
loop_
_entity.id
_entity.type
_entity.pdbx_description
1 polymer ?
#
loop_
_entity_poly.entity_id
_entity_poly.type
_entity_poly.pdbx_seq_one_letter_code
_entity_poly.pdbx_strand_id
1 'polypeptide(L)' 'MENNSENKKEPDWLDPSKSRKTRYTDEEIEMFVDGFIEGFPEYYEKLLKDDGPNTARIILRNRFRSRAEGYNGLNL' A
#
# COMPACT_ATOMS: atom_id res chain seq x y z
N MET A 1 -7.35 -17.98 -41.24
CA MET A 1 -6.31 -17.75 -40.23
C MET A 1 -6.39 -16.28 -39.90
N GLU A 2 -7.06 -15.95 -38.81
CA GLU A 2 -7.30 -14.56 -38.40
C GLU A 2 -6.09 -14.10 -37.59
N ASN A 3 -5.33 -13.15 -38.13
CA ASN A 3 -4.14 -12.61 -37.51
C ASN A 3 -4.55 -11.69 -36.35
N ASN A 4 -4.73 -12.27 -35.16
CA ASN A 4 -4.89 -11.51 -33.92
C ASN A 4 -3.52 -10.95 -33.50
N SER A 5 -3.07 -9.89 -34.19
CA SER A 5 -2.02 -9.02 -33.71
C SER A 5 -2.61 -8.16 -32.58
N GLU A 6 -2.81 -8.76 -31.42
CA GLU A 6 -3.01 -8.01 -30.19
C GLU A 6 -1.79 -7.12 -30.01
N ASN A 7 -1.94 -5.84 -30.32
CA ASN A 7 -1.03 -4.80 -29.86
C ASN A 7 -1.00 -4.91 -28.33
N LYS A 8 0.01 -5.62 -27.80
CA LYS A 8 0.34 -5.65 -26.38
C LYS A 8 0.75 -4.23 -25.99
N LYS A 9 -0.24 -3.38 -25.73
CA LYS A 9 -0.02 -2.09 -25.10
C LYS A 9 0.66 -2.38 -23.78
N GLU A 10 1.79 -1.74 -23.56
CA GLU A 10 2.46 -1.80 -22.27
C GLU A 10 1.46 -1.33 -21.21
N PRO A 11 1.40 -2.02 -20.08
CA PRO A 11 0.39 -1.69 -19.10
C PRO A 11 0.77 -0.38 -18.39
N ASP A 12 -0.23 0.46 -18.11
CA ASP A 12 -0.05 1.85 -17.65
C ASP A 12 0.80 1.99 -16.37
N TRP A 13 0.92 0.93 -15.56
CA TRP A 13 1.74 0.92 -14.34
C TRP A 13 3.25 0.94 -14.61
N LEU A 14 3.69 0.74 -15.86
CA LEU A 14 5.08 0.91 -16.27
C LEU A 14 5.41 2.36 -16.69
N ASP A 15 4.42 3.21 -16.94
CA ASP A 15 4.62 4.61 -17.32
C ASP A 15 4.49 5.52 -16.08
N PRO A 16 5.59 6.10 -15.56
CA PRO A 16 5.54 6.99 -14.41
C PRO A 16 4.64 8.21 -14.61
N SER A 17 4.45 8.67 -15.85
CA SER A 17 3.58 9.82 -16.15
C SER A 17 2.09 9.49 -15.93
N LYS A 18 1.75 8.19 -15.99
CA LYS A 18 0.42 7.63 -15.69
C LYS A 18 0.25 7.27 -14.22
N SER A 19 1.30 7.45 -13.41
CA SER A 19 1.18 7.27 -11.96
C SER A 19 0.08 8.18 -11.41
N ARG A 20 -0.64 7.66 -10.42
CA ARG A 20 -1.68 8.40 -9.72
C ARG A 20 -1.10 9.68 -9.12
N LYS A 21 -1.77 10.81 -9.36
CA LYS A 21 -1.37 12.15 -8.85
C LYS A 21 -2.15 12.56 -7.61
N THR A 22 -3.29 11.92 -7.34
CA THR A 22 -4.12 12.17 -6.18
C THR A 22 -3.64 11.35 -4.99
N ARG A 23 -3.71 11.94 -3.79
CA ARG A 23 -3.44 11.19 -2.55
C ARG A 23 -4.43 10.03 -2.40
N TYR A 24 -4.03 9.01 -1.65
CA TYR A 24 -4.95 7.96 -1.25
C TYR A 24 -5.98 8.51 -0.27
N THR A 25 -7.21 8.03 -0.38
CA THR A 25 -8.26 8.29 0.61
C THR A 25 -8.01 7.46 1.86
N ASP A 26 -8.67 7.81 2.96
CA ASP A 26 -8.56 7.03 4.20
C ASP A 26 -9.09 5.60 4.02
N GLU A 27 -10.12 5.41 3.18
CA GLU A 27 -10.64 4.09 2.82
C GLU A 27 -9.61 3.24 2.07
N GLU A 28 -8.88 3.82 1.11
CA GLU A 28 -7.81 3.12 0.39
C GLU A 28 -6.66 2.75 1.31
N ILE A 29 -6.32 3.62 2.28
CA ILE A 29 -5.32 3.31 3.30
C ILE A 29 -5.77 2.13 4.18
N GLU A 30 -7.02 2.11 4.62
CA GLU A 30 -7.55 0.99 5.42
C GLU A 30 -7.54 -0.33 4.61
N MET A 31 -7.84 -0.29 3.31
CA MET A 31 -7.69 -1.46 2.43
C MET A 31 -6.24 -1.98 2.39
N PHE A 32 -5.24 -1.10 2.38
CA PHE A 32 -3.84 -1.51 2.44
C PHE A 32 -3.47 -2.11 3.80
N VAL A 33 -4.02 -1.57 4.89
CA VAL A 33 -3.84 -2.12 6.23
C VAL A 33 -4.41 -3.53 6.31
N ASP A 34 -5.64 -3.73 5.84
CA ASP A 34 -6.28 -5.04 5.84
C ASP A 34 -5.52 -6.04 4.96
N GLY A 35 -5.17 -5.64 3.73
CA GLY A 35 -4.36 -6.47 2.85
C GLY A 35 -2.98 -6.81 3.41
N PHE A 36 -2.38 -5.90 4.18
CA PHE A 36 -1.11 -6.17 4.87
C PHE A 36 -1.29 -7.20 5.99
N ILE A 37 -2.34 -7.07 6.80
CA ILE A 37 -2.62 -8.01 7.90
C ILE A 37 -2.90 -9.42 7.35
N GLU A 38 -3.65 -9.52 6.26
CA GLU A 38 -3.95 -10.79 5.61
C GLU A 38 -2.73 -11.41 4.91
N GLY A 39 -1.92 -10.59 4.23
CA GLY A 39 -0.77 -11.05 3.46
C GLY A 39 0.49 -11.30 4.29
N PHE A 40 0.61 -10.65 5.45
CA PHE A 40 1.81 -10.64 6.29
C PHE A 40 1.47 -10.75 7.79
N PRO A 41 0.70 -11.78 8.19
CA PRO A 41 0.21 -11.92 9.57
C PRO A 41 1.35 -11.96 10.59
N GLU A 42 2.50 -12.56 10.26
CA GLU A 42 3.66 -12.65 11.16
C GLU A 42 4.26 -11.28 11.51
N TYR A 43 4.21 -10.33 10.58
CA TYR A 43 4.68 -8.96 10.83
C TYR A 43 3.68 -8.18 11.67
N TYR A 44 2.38 -8.44 11.45
CA TYR A 44 1.34 -7.85 12.28
C TYR A 44 1.38 -8.40 13.71
N GLU A 45 1.55 -9.72 13.89
CA GLU A 45 1.74 -10.35 15.20
C GLU A 45 2.92 -9.78 15.97
N LYS A 46 4.02 -9.49 15.28
CA LYS A 46 5.17 -8.81 15.90
C LYS A 46 4.79 -7.41 16.40
N LEU A 47 4.11 -6.61 15.58
CA LEU A 47 3.59 -5.30 15.99
C LEU A 47 2.61 -5.41 17.17
N LEU A 48 1.74 -6.42 17.19
CA LEU A 48 0.85 -6.69 18.31
C LEU A 48 1.61 -6.97 19.60
N LYS A 49 2.72 -7.71 19.51
CA LYS A 49 3.57 -8.05 20.66
C LYS A 49 4.35 -6.84 21.18
N ASP A 50 4.86 -6.01 20.27
CA ASP A 50 5.72 -4.87 20.60
C ASP A 50 4.91 -3.67 21.11
N ASP A 51 3.77 -3.35 20.48
CA ASP A 51 3.01 -2.11 20.71
C ASP A 51 1.58 -2.32 21.23
N GLY A 52 1.08 -3.56 21.22
CA GLY A 52 -0.27 -3.91 21.62
C GLY A 52 -1.34 -3.73 20.53
N PRO A 53 -2.52 -4.36 20.68
CA PRO A 53 -3.54 -4.45 19.64
C PRO A 53 -4.16 -3.12 19.21
N ASN A 54 -4.36 -2.19 20.15
CA ASN A 54 -4.94 -0.88 19.84
C ASN A 54 -3.97 0.02 19.06
N THR A 55 -2.66 -0.18 19.25
CA THR A 55 -1.61 0.68 18.68
C THR A 55 -1.11 0.14 17.34
N ALA A 56 -1.00 -1.19 17.20
CA ALA A 56 -0.46 -1.84 16.01
C ALA A 56 -1.15 -1.40 14.72
N ARG A 57 -2.50 -1.34 14.72
CA ARG A 57 -3.26 -0.89 13.55
C ARG A 57 -3.06 0.60 13.25
N ILE A 58 -2.94 1.44 14.28
CA ILE A 58 -2.67 2.87 14.13
C ILE A 58 -1.27 3.09 13.51
N ILE A 59 -0.28 2.34 13.97
CA ILE A 59 1.08 2.38 13.42
C ILE A 59 1.08 2.01 11.94
N LEU A 60 0.40 0.94 11.54
CA LEU A 60 0.31 0.55 10.12
C LEU A 60 -0.36 1.64 9.28
N ARG A 61 -1.51 2.15 9.71
CA ARG A 61 -2.22 3.23 9.03
C ARG A 61 -1.33 4.46 8.82
N ASN A 62 -0.63 4.88 9.87
CA ASN A 62 0.27 6.02 9.81
C ASN A 62 1.46 5.77 8.88
N ARG A 63 2.05 4.57 8.91
CA ARG A 63 3.15 4.19 8.00
C ARG A 63 2.71 4.25 6.53
N PHE A 64 1.54 3.72 6.20
CA PHE A 64 1.00 3.80 4.83
C PHE A 64 0.73 5.24 4.41
N ARG A 65 0.18 6.06 5.31
CA ARG A 65 -0.08 7.49 5.06
C ARG A 65 1.22 8.26 4.81
N SER A 66 2.22 8.11 5.67
CA SER A 66 3.51 8.78 5.52
C SER A 66 4.23 8.36 4.24
N ARG A 67 4.19 7.07 3.89
CA ARG A 67 4.79 6.56 2.65
C ARG A 67 4.10 7.11 1.41
N ALA A 68 2.77 7.19 1.43
CA ALA A 68 1.97 7.76 0.34
C ALA A 68 2.22 9.26 0.14
N GLU A 69 2.41 10.00 1.24
CA GLU A 69 2.62 11.45 1.21
C GLU A 69 4.08 11.85 0.97
N GLY A 70 4.99 10.88 0.81
CA GLY A 70 6.42 11.14 0.61
C GLY A 70 7.14 11.64 1.88
N TYR A 71 6.52 11.50 3.05
CA TYR A 71 7.13 11.82 4.33
C TYR A 71 8.15 10.74 4.71
N ASN A 72 9.44 11.03 4.54
CA ASN A 72 10.57 10.21 5.01
C ASN A 72 10.87 10.39 6.52
N GLY A 73 9.95 10.96 7.29
CA GLY A 73 10.17 11.29 8.70
C GLY A 73 9.56 10.26 9.65
N LEU A 74 10.27 9.16 9.90
CA LEU A 74 10.04 8.34 11.09
C LEU A 74 11.36 8.21 11.86
N ASN A 75 11.58 9.14 12.79
CA ASN A 75 12.19 8.82 14.08
C ASN A 75 11.04 8.27 14.95
N LEU A 76 10.81 6.96 14.88
CA LEU A 76 10.06 6.19 15.87
C LEU A 76 10.83 4.89 16.10
#